data_AF-A0A7S3VWS5-F1
#
_entry.id   AF-A0A7S3VWS5-F1
#
_cell.length_a   1.000
_cell.length_b   1.000
_cell.length_c   1.000
_cell.angle_alpha   90.00
_cell.angle_beta   90.00
_cell.angle_gamma   90.00
#
_symmetry.space_group_name_H-M   'P 1'
#
loop_
_entity.id
_entity.type
_entity.pdbx_description
1 polymer ?
#
loop_
_entity_poly.entity_id
_entity_poly.type
_entity_poly.pdbx_seq_one_letter_code
_entity_poly.pdbx_strand_id
1 'polypeptide(L)'
;ACRVCPRFGFYCASPLPPGCLSRRIASHPKRVGMPRSSLLLLAASALAAPADDGSSARCTLPDGCPPVNGSQWVGVVSSGSLGPVPSLLLIGTRKGGTTSLSKQLLLHPHVLAPNCAYDRSEWPVRAARTTCVWDKEVRYFSRGVGVGLDFCWYRRRYPCASPPHVTFDGSPDYLVMPPEKIALMARSLPAHARLVAMLRNPADRFYSAYNMGMNERLGNPSTRDEQAATGEAAPAKPDAPPRSRRRKGAPHVELRRRRLRGAATYESFAGSLDRWIGCAPDCPDEIGIVSMFFNYGLYARKLRLFASHFGPPVTRAADARPGAERLLLLSSEEFYAESAATLRQVFEFAGLDPLPAAEATSRSPAATGPGTPTHANAGSAWGGSAYLGKLRPEERLKLSRFYAPHNRELYAWV
;
A
#
# COMPACT_ATOMS: atom_id res chain seq x y z
N ALA A 1 -11.55 49.04 -7.48
CA ALA A 1 -11.34 47.68 -8.04
C ALA A 1 -9.97 47.18 -7.59
N CYS A 2 -9.92 46.10 -6.81
CA CYS A 2 -8.66 45.55 -6.33
C CYS A 2 -7.85 44.94 -7.48
N ARG A 3 -6.53 45.13 -7.48
CA ARG A 3 -5.62 44.54 -8.47
C ARG A 3 -4.51 43.74 -7.80
N VAL A 4 -3.99 42.77 -8.53
CA VAL A 4 -2.80 42.02 -8.13
C VAL A 4 -1.57 42.80 -8.60
N CYS A 5 -0.77 43.27 -7.65
CA CYS A 5 0.48 43.98 -7.89
C CYS A 5 1.67 43.03 -7.61
N PRO A 6 2.62 42.85 -8.55
CA PRO A 6 3.72 41.89 -8.41
C PRO A 6 4.61 42.07 -7.17
N ARG A 7 4.66 43.30 -6.61
CA ARG A 7 5.47 43.65 -5.45
C ARG A 7 4.70 43.72 -4.12
N PHE A 8 3.37 43.87 -4.16
CA PHE A 8 2.55 44.17 -2.98
C PHE A 8 1.37 43.20 -2.78
N GLY A 9 1.21 42.19 -3.65
CA GLY A 9 0.09 41.26 -3.59
C GLY A 9 -1.22 41.92 -3.98
N PHE A 10 -2.31 41.61 -3.26
CA PHE A 10 -3.64 42.16 -3.50
C PHE A 10 -3.75 43.57 -2.91
N TYR A 11 -3.99 44.57 -3.75
CA TYR A 11 -4.05 45.99 -3.33
C TYR A 11 -5.40 46.61 -3.71
N CYS A 12 -6.03 47.33 -2.77
CA CYS A 12 -7.41 47.81 -2.88
C CYS A 12 -7.61 49.31 -2.54
N ALA A 13 -6.55 50.11 -2.51
CA ALA A 13 -6.63 51.56 -2.28
C ALA A 13 -6.38 52.38 -3.57
N SER A 14 -6.92 53.59 -3.61
CA SER A 14 -6.67 54.59 -4.67
C SER A 14 -5.81 55.74 -4.11
N PRO A 15 -4.82 56.25 -4.87
CA PRO A 15 -4.40 55.83 -6.21
C PRO A 15 -3.53 54.55 -6.21
N LEU A 16 -3.57 53.81 -7.31
CA LEU A 16 -2.74 52.61 -7.50
C LEU A 16 -1.29 53.02 -7.84
N PRO A 17 -0.27 52.36 -7.25
CA PRO A 17 1.12 52.60 -7.61
C PRO A 17 1.43 52.17 -9.07
N PRO A 18 2.38 52.83 -9.76
CA PRO A 18 2.72 52.51 -11.14
C PRO A 18 3.26 51.07 -11.28
N GLY A 19 2.78 50.33 -12.28
CA GLY A 19 3.24 48.96 -12.60
C GLY A 19 2.26 47.81 -12.30
N CYS A 20 1.02 48.07 -11.86
CA CYS A 20 0.03 47.01 -11.61
C CYS A 20 -0.78 46.62 -12.86
N LEU A 21 -0.67 45.34 -13.27
CA LEU A 21 -1.32 44.78 -14.46
C LEU A 21 -2.85 44.68 -14.32
N SER A 22 -3.57 45.02 -15.40
CA SER A 22 -5.03 44.91 -15.49
C SER A 22 -5.45 43.48 -15.81
N ARG A 23 -5.98 42.74 -14.84
CA ARG A 23 -6.88 41.60 -15.11
C ARG A 23 -8.21 41.82 -14.41
N ARG A 24 -9.30 41.86 -15.18
CA ARG A 24 -10.67 41.89 -14.65
C ARG A 24 -11.01 40.48 -14.14
N ILE A 25 -11.26 40.35 -12.84
CA ILE A 25 -11.86 39.14 -12.27
C ILE A 25 -13.37 39.38 -12.23
N ALA A 26 -14.13 38.51 -12.91
CA ALA A 26 -15.58 38.56 -12.94
C ALA A 26 -16.16 38.29 -11.55
N SER A 27 -17.10 39.16 -11.15
CA SER A 27 -17.79 39.17 -9.87
C SER A 27 -18.82 38.03 -9.76
N HIS A 28 -18.80 37.28 -8.65
CA HIS A 28 -19.99 36.59 -8.13
C HIS A 28 -20.67 37.51 -7.10
N PRO A 29 -22.02 37.59 -7.07
CA PRO A 29 -22.72 38.58 -6.27
C PRO A 29 -22.77 38.18 -4.78
N LYS A 30 -22.48 39.16 -3.91
CA LYS A 30 -22.78 39.11 -2.48
C LYS A 30 -24.30 39.27 -2.29
N ARG A 31 -24.93 38.42 -1.46
CA ARG A 31 -26.19 38.74 -0.79
C ARG A 31 -25.93 38.97 0.70
N VAL A 32 -26.46 40.08 1.19
CA VAL A 32 -26.50 40.51 2.60
C VAL A 32 -27.92 40.26 3.12
N GLY A 33 -28.04 39.72 4.33
CA GLY A 33 -29.06 40.15 5.30
C GLY A 33 -30.34 39.32 5.50
N MET A 34 -30.40 38.71 6.69
CA MET A 34 -31.57 38.56 7.61
C MET A 34 -32.40 37.25 7.64
N PRO A 35 -33.00 36.94 8.83
CA PRO A 35 -33.10 35.58 9.37
C PRO A 35 -34.53 35.02 9.37
N ARG A 36 -34.67 33.69 9.45
CA ARG A 36 -35.67 32.96 10.26
C ARG A 36 -35.62 31.45 9.98
N SER A 37 -35.57 30.70 11.09
CA SER A 37 -36.25 29.42 11.34
C SER A 37 -35.97 28.22 10.43
N SER A 38 -35.38 27.19 11.05
CA SER A 38 -35.62 25.74 10.86
C SER A 38 -35.87 25.23 9.43
N LEU A 39 -34.85 24.60 8.83
CA LEU A 39 -35.00 23.34 8.09
C LEU A 39 -33.61 22.72 7.91
N LEU A 40 -33.31 21.66 8.66
CA LEU A 40 -32.15 20.80 8.42
C LEU A 40 -32.41 19.99 7.14
N LEU A 41 -31.84 20.41 6.01
CA LEU A 41 -31.61 19.54 4.86
C LEU A 41 -30.14 19.11 4.88
N LEU A 42 -29.92 17.79 4.97
CA LEU A 42 -28.62 17.17 4.68
C LEU A 42 -28.22 17.51 3.24
N ALA A 43 -27.24 18.39 3.06
CA ALA A 43 -26.50 18.48 1.81
C ALA A 43 -25.36 17.46 1.84
N ALA A 44 -25.63 16.27 1.29
CA ALA A 44 -24.58 15.32 0.93
C ALA A 44 -23.76 15.93 -0.22
N SER A 45 -22.57 16.46 0.09
CA SER A 45 -21.60 16.84 -0.94
C SER A 45 -21.10 15.58 -1.63
N ALA A 46 -21.72 15.24 -2.76
CA ALA A 46 -21.17 14.30 -3.72
C ALA A 46 -19.85 14.86 -4.24
N LEU A 47 -18.73 14.36 -3.72
CA LEU A 47 -17.42 14.52 -4.34
C LEU A 47 -17.49 13.80 -5.69
N ALA A 48 -17.60 14.59 -6.76
CA ALA A 48 -17.49 14.08 -8.12
C ALA A 48 -16.14 13.34 -8.26
N ALA A 49 -16.21 12.05 -8.58
CA ALA A 49 -15.05 11.27 -8.98
C ALA A 49 -14.38 11.95 -10.19
N PRO A 50 -13.05 11.86 -10.35
CA PRO A 50 -12.40 12.33 -11.56
C PRO A 50 -13.08 11.65 -12.77
N ALA A 51 -13.48 12.47 -13.74
CA ALA A 51 -14.07 12.01 -14.99
C ALA A 51 -13.13 10.99 -15.65
N ASP A 52 -13.70 9.87 -16.08
CA ASP A 52 -13.02 8.90 -16.93
C ASP A 52 -12.68 9.62 -18.24
N ASP A 53 -11.40 9.88 -18.49
CA ASP A 53 -10.90 10.58 -19.67
C ASP A 53 -10.93 9.71 -20.95
N GLY A 54 -11.60 8.55 -20.88
CA GLY A 54 -11.67 7.58 -21.95
C GLY A 54 -10.40 6.76 -22.13
N SER A 55 -9.43 6.81 -21.19
CA SER A 55 -8.26 5.92 -21.26
C SER A 55 -8.67 4.45 -21.11
N SER A 56 -9.77 4.16 -20.40
CA SER A 56 -10.32 2.81 -20.24
C SER A 56 -10.81 2.22 -21.57
N ALA A 57 -11.37 3.05 -22.46
CA ALA A 57 -11.91 2.66 -23.76
C ALA A 57 -10.84 2.33 -24.81
N ARG A 58 -9.58 2.76 -24.63
CA ARG A 58 -8.47 2.49 -25.57
C ARG A 58 -7.70 1.19 -25.27
N CYS A 59 -8.07 0.48 -24.21
CA CYS A 59 -7.35 -0.67 -23.67
C CYS A 59 -8.24 -1.93 -23.61
N THR A 60 -9.02 -2.18 -24.66
CA THR A 60 -9.80 -3.42 -24.81
C THR A 60 -8.86 -4.59 -25.12
N LEU A 61 -9.13 -5.76 -24.52
CA LEU A 61 -8.47 -7.00 -24.91
C LEU A 61 -8.73 -7.26 -26.40
N PRO A 62 -7.73 -7.70 -27.18
CA PRO A 62 -7.99 -8.35 -28.46
C PRO A 62 -8.91 -9.56 -28.25
N ASP A 63 -9.75 -9.88 -29.24
CA ASP A 63 -10.61 -11.07 -29.20
C ASP A 63 -9.75 -12.33 -29.08
N GLY A 64 -9.93 -13.07 -27.98
CA GLY A 64 -9.29 -14.36 -27.74
C GLY A 64 -7.85 -14.27 -27.20
N CYS A 65 -7.63 -14.84 -26.01
CA CYS A 65 -6.28 -15.14 -25.54
C CYS A 65 -5.83 -16.50 -26.09
N PRO A 66 -4.62 -16.62 -26.68
CA PRO A 66 -4.05 -17.94 -26.92
C PRO A 66 -3.90 -18.69 -25.58
N PRO A 67 -4.14 -20.01 -25.54
CA PRO A 67 -4.07 -20.78 -24.30
C PRO A 67 -2.68 -20.69 -23.66
N VAL A 68 -2.63 -20.33 -22.37
CA VAL A 68 -1.39 -20.33 -21.59
C VAL A 68 -1.13 -21.74 -21.09
N ASN A 69 0.05 -22.29 -21.38
CA ASN A 69 0.49 -23.51 -20.73
C ASN A 69 0.90 -23.17 -19.29
N GLY A 70 0.14 -23.68 -18.31
CA GLY A 70 0.32 -23.42 -16.89
C GLY A 70 1.74 -23.73 -16.41
N SER A 71 2.16 -23.04 -15.33
CA SER A 71 3.47 -23.09 -14.66
C SER A 71 4.64 -22.30 -15.27
N GLN A 72 4.53 -21.73 -16.47
CA GLN A 72 5.61 -20.86 -16.96
C GLN A 72 5.61 -19.53 -16.21
N TRP A 73 6.74 -19.18 -15.57
CA TRP A 73 7.17 -17.79 -15.50
C TRP A 73 7.14 -17.30 -16.94
N VAL A 74 6.07 -16.58 -17.31
CA VAL A 74 5.79 -16.31 -18.72
C VAL A 74 6.98 -15.53 -19.28
N GLY A 75 7.83 -16.25 -20.01
CA GLY A 75 8.95 -15.71 -20.73
C GLY A 75 8.39 -14.66 -21.65
N VAL A 76 8.82 -13.41 -21.40
CA VAL A 76 8.63 -12.23 -22.24
C VAL A 76 7.34 -12.30 -23.06
N VAL A 77 6.22 -11.92 -22.45
CA VAL A 77 5.08 -11.42 -23.22
C VAL A 77 5.64 -10.39 -24.19
N SER A 78 5.49 -10.61 -25.50
CA SER A 78 5.93 -9.64 -26.51
C SER A 78 5.39 -8.27 -26.10
N SER A 79 6.25 -7.24 -26.21
CA SER A 79 5.95 -5.84 -25.88
C SER A 79 4.74 -5.36 -26.69
N GLY A 80 3.53 -5.70 -26.26
CA GLY A 80 2.36 -5.60 -27.14
C GLY A 80 1.07 -6.16 -26.56
N SER A 81 1.05 -7.40 -26.06
CA SER A 81 -0.22 -8.04 -25.67
C SER A 81 -0.71 -7.62 -24.28
N LEU A 82 -2.01 -7.32 -24.19
CA LEU A 82 -2.70 -6.94 -22.95
C LEU A 82 -3.21 -8.22 -22.26
N GLY A 83 -2.87 -8.43 -20.99
CA GLY A 83 -3.47 -9.50 -20.17
C GLY A 83 -4.82 -9.12 -19.57
N PRO A 84 -5.52 -10.05 -18.90
CA PRO A 84 -6.67 -9.73 -18.08
C PRO A 84 -6.24 -8.94 -16.85
N VAL A 85 -7.18 -8.19 -16.28
CA VAL A 85 -7.02 -7.52 -15.00
C VAL A 85 -7.05 -8.58 -13.89
N PRO A 86 -6.32 -8.42 -12.77
CA PRO A 86 -6.36 -9.33 -11.63
C PRO A 86 -7.76 -9.70 -11.18
N SER A 87 -8.01 -11.00 -11.04
CA SER A 87 -9.22 -11.55 -10.45
C SER A 87 -9.02 -12.04 -9.02
N LEU A 88 -7.77 -12.17 -8.53
CA LEU A 88 -7.45 -12.44 -7.13
C LEU A 88 -6.50 -11.37 -6.58
N LEU A 89 -6.95 -10.60 -5.58
CA LEU A 89 -6.18 -9.51 -5.00
C LEU A 89 -5.90 -9.73 -3.52
N LEU A 90 -4.63 -9.81 -3.12
CA LEU A 90 -4.23 -9.76 -1.72
C LEU A 90 -3.98 -8.30 -1.31
N ILE A 91 -5.02 -7.65 -0.81
CA ILE A 91 -5.07 -6.20 -0.58
C ILE A 91 -4.36 -5.76 0.70
N GLY A 92 -4.05 -6.69 1.60
CA GLY A 92 -3.49 -6.34 2.90
C GLY A 92 -3.29 -7.52 3.85
N THR A 93 -2.79 -7.26 5.05
CA THR A 93 -2.25 -5.96 5.49
C THR A 93 -0.72 -5.91 5.42
N ARG A 94 -0.13 -4.71 5.24
CA ARG A 94 1.32 -4.54 5.45
C ARG A 94 1.69 -5.05 6.85
N LYS A 95 2.70 -5.92 6.91
CA LYS A 95 3.17 -6.66 8.11
C LYS A 95 2.22 -7.74 8.65
N GLY A 96 1.22 -8.15 7.87
CA GLY A 96 0.32 -9.26 8.19
C GLY A 96 0.77 -10.61 7.62
N GLY A 97 1.96 -10.72 7.03
CA GLY A 97 2.44 -11.99 6.45
C GLY A 97 2.21 -12.15 4.94
N THR A 98 1.74 -11.10 4.23
CA THR A 98 1.31 -11.21 2.82
C THR A 98 2.37 -11.81 1.89
N THR A 99 3.65 -11.60 2.18
CA THR A 99 4.74 -12.17 1.37
C THR A 99 4.82 -13.68 1.51
N SER A 100 4.67 -14.23 2.73
CA SER A 100 4.66 -15.68 2.96
C SER A 100 3.45 -16.33 2.28
N LEU A 101 2.26 -15.71 2.42
CA LEU A 101 1.05 -16.20 1.76
C LEU A 101 1.19 -16.18 0.24
N SER A 102 1.65 -15.06 -0.36
CA SER A 102 1.84 -15.00 -1.81
C SER A 102 2.83 -16.02 -2.34
N LYS A 103 3.94 -16.29 -1.62
CA LYS A 103 4.90 -17.32 -2.02
C LYS A 103 4.25 -18.69 -2.14
N GLN A 104 3.34 -19.03 -1.22
CA GLN A 104 2.62 -20.31 -1.25
C GLN A 104 1.48 -20.31 -2.28
N LEU A 105 0.73 -19.22 -2.42
CA LEU A 105 -0.33 -19.12 -3.43
C LEU A 105 0.22 -19.26 -4.86
N LEU A 106 1.38 -18.67 -5.12
CA LEU A 106 2.04 -18.71 -6.43
C LEU A 106 2.67 -20.08 -6.77
N LEU A 107 2.62 -21.06 -5.86
CA LEU A 107 2.93 -22.45 -6.20
C LEU A 107 1.80 -23.13 -6.97
N HIS A 108 0.58 -22.59 -6.91
CA HIS A 108 -0.57 -23.16 -7.59
C HIS A 108 -0.48 -22.89 -9.10
N PRO A 109 -0.58 -23.92 -9.97
CA PRO A 109 -0.37 -23.77 -11.42
C PRO A 109 -1.35 -22.80 -12.09
N HIS A 110 -2.56 -22.67 -11.53
CA HIS A 110 -3.58 -21.72 -11.99
C HIS A 110 -3.52 -20.31 -11.35
N VAL A 111 -2.57 -20.00 -10.46
CA VAL A 111 -2.40 -18.64 -9.92
C VAL A 111 -1.24 -17.94 -10.63
N LEU A 112 -1.57 -16.96 -11.48
CA LEU A 112 -0.59 -16.29 -12.33
C LEU A 112 -0.06 -15.01 -11.66
N ALA A 113 1.26 -14.97 -11.44
CA ALA A 113 1.96 -13.81 -10.93
C ALA A 113 1.94 -12.63 -11.91
N PRO A 114 2.00 -11.37 -11.42
CA PRO A 114 2.29 -10.24 -12.28
C PRO A 114 3.75 -10.30 -12.74
N ASN A 115 4.02 -9.92 -13.98
CA ASN A 115 5.36 -9.70 -14.48
C ASN A 115 5.85 -8.29 -14.12
N CYS A 116 6.53 -8.21 -12.99
CA CYS A 116 7.20 -7.01 -12.49
C CYS A 116 8.72 -6.98 -12.80
N ALA A 117 9.23 -7.97 -13.55
CA ALA A 117 10.66 -8.14 -13.87
C ALA A 117 11.08 -7.55 -15.24
N TYR A 118 10.20 -6.79 -15.91
CA TYR A 118 10.48 -6.16 -17.20
C TYR A 118 11.53 -5.05 -17.15
N ASP A 119 12.09 -4.71 -18.32
CA ASP A 119 12.81 -3.45 -18.50
C ASP A 119 11.92 -2.26 -18.11
N ARG A 120 12.44 -1.44 -17.21
CA ARG A 120 11.79 -0.27 -16.61
C ARG A 120 12.41 1.03 -17.11
N SER A 121 13.37 0.96 -18.04
CA SER A 121 14.12 2.08 -18.59
C SER A 121 13.19 3.18 -19.13
N GLU A 122 12.08 2.78 -19.74
CA GLU A 122 11.08 3.69 -20.31
C GLU A 122 10.03 4.19 -19.29
N TRP A 123 10.04 3.68 -18.05
CA TRP A 123 9.03 4.08 -17.06
C TRP A 123 9.37 5.45 -16.48
N PRO A 124 8.36 6.28 -16.14
CA PRO A 124 8.61 7.46 -15.33
C PRO A 124 9.40 7.07 -14.06
N VAL A 125 10.48 7.80 -13.76
CA VAL A 125 11.38 7.49 -12.62
C VAL A 125 10.60 7.28 -11.31
N ARG A 126 9.51 8.02 -11.11
CA ARG A 126 8.64 7.86 -9.93
C ARG A 126 7.87 6.54 -9.94
N ALA A 127 7.38 6.09 -11.09
CA ALA A 127 6.74 4.78 -11.24
C ALA A 127 7.75 3.66 -10.98
N ALA A 128 8.94 3.74 -11.59
CA ALA A 128 10.03 2.78 -11.37
C ALA A 128 10.43 2.62 -9.88
N ARG A 129 10.19 3.63 -9.04
CA ARG A 129 10.49 3.60 -7.60
C ARG A 129 9.32 3.20 -6.70
N THR A 130 8.09 3.18 -7.20
CA THR A 130 6.89 3.09 -6.35
C THR A 130 5.94 1.97 -6.73
N THR A 131 5.94 1.54 -8.00
CA THR A 131 5.21 0.36 -8.49
C THR A 131 6.17 -0.80 -8.72
N CYS A 132 5.66 -2.04 -8.77
CA CYS A 132 6.50 -3.24 -8.99
C CYS A 132 7.82 -3.22 -8.19
N VAL A 133 7.72 -2.86 -6.91
CA VAL A 133 8.91 -2.80 -6.02
C VAL A 133 9.32 -4.20 -5.56
N TRP A 134 8.35 -5.12 -5.57
CA TRP A 134 8.51 -6.54 -5.29
C TRP A 134 7.71 -7.31 -6.33
N ASP A 135 8.10 -8.56 -6.61
CA ASP A 135 7.56 -9.35 -7.72
C ASP A 135 6.02 -9.50 -7.70
N LYS A 136 5.40 -9.43 -6.51
CA LYS A 136 3.95 -9.49 -6.33
C LYS A 136 3.24 -8.14 -6.25
N GLU A 137 3.96 -7.05 -5.99
CA GLU A 137 3.39 -5.76 -5.56
C GLU A 137 3.35 -4.76 -6.71
N VAL A 138 2.31 -4.87 -7.55
CA VAL A 138 2.13 -3.99 -8.69
C VAL A 138 1.85 -2.56 -8.25
N ARG A 139 1.07 -2.38 -7.18
CA ARG A 139 0.71 -1.07 -6.57
C ARG A 139 0.09 -0.10 -7.57
N TYR A 140 -0.71 -0.60 -8.51
CA TYR A 140 -1.35 0.21 -9.54
C TYR A 140 -2.30 1.24 -8.91
N PHE A 141 -3.30 0.79 -8.16
CA PHE A 141 -4.31 1.68 -7.57
C PHE A 141 -3.72 2.60 -6.49
N SER A 142 -2.79 2.09 -5.67
CA SER A 142 -2.20 2.88 -4.57
C SER A 142 -1.18 3.90 -5.06
N ARG A 143 -0.34 3.57 -6.05
CA ARG A 143 0.78 4.40 -6.52
C ARG A 143 0.72 4.73 -8.01
N GLY A 144 0.51 3.71 -8.85
CA GLY A 144 0.59 3.80 -10.31
C GLY A 144 -0.27 4.92 -10.91
N VAL A 145 -1.55 4.96 -10.53
CA VAL A 145 -2.49 6.00 -10.99
C VAL A 145 -1.96 7.41 -10.66
N GLY A 146 -1.45 7.62 -9.45
CA GLY A 146 -0.97 8.92 -8.98
C GLY A 146 0.34 9.37 -9.64
N VAL A 147 1.04 8.50 -10.36
CA VAL A 147 2.26 8.82 -11.11
C VAL A 147 2.05 8.74 -12.63
N GLY A 148 0.79 8.67 -13.08
CA GLY A 148 0.43 8.74 -14.51
C GLY A 148 0.51 7.42 -15.26
N LEU A 149 0.52 6.27 -14.57
CA LEU A 149 0.40 4.97 -15.25
C LEU A 149 -1.06 4.75 -15.66
N ASP A 150 -1.27 4.49 -16.93
CA ASP A 150 -2.60 4.17 -17.48
C ASP A 150 -3.02 2.73 -17.15
N PHE A 151 -4.26 2.40 -17.50
CA PHE A 151 -4.81 1.07 -17.26
C PHE A 151 -4.17 0.00 -18.15
N CYS A 152 -3.77 0.35 -19.37
CA CYS A 152 -3.03 -0.54 -20.28
C CYS A 152 -1.73 -1.04 -19.63
N TRP A 153 -0.99 -0.16 -18.95
CA TRP A 153 0.22 -0.51 -18.20
C TRP A 153 -0.07 -1.58 -17.14
N TYR A 154 -1.20 -1.49 -16.43
CA TYR A 154 -1.58 -2.47 -15.42
C TYR A 154 -1.86 -3.84 -16.06
N ARG A 155 -2.59 -3.86 -17.18
CA ARG A 155 -2.91 -5.07 -17.93
C ARG A 155 -1.69 -5.76 -18.53
N ARG A 156 -0.69 -5.00 -18.98
CA ARG A 156 0.61 -5.52 -19.48
C ARG A 156 1.47 -6.17 -18.39
N ARG A 157 1.04 -6.13 -17.12
CA ARG A 157 1.67 -6.92 -16.06
C ARG A 157 1.20 -8.36 -16.07
N TYR A 158 0.15 -8.70 -16.80
CA TYR A 158 -0.43 -10.03 -16.79
C TYR A 158 -0.30 -10.67 -18.17
N PRO A 159 -0.02 -11.98 -18.25
CA PRO A 159 -0.19 -12.72 -19.49
C PRO A 159 -1.67 -12.76 -19.87
N CYS A 160 -1.99 -12.83 -21.15
CA CYS A 160 -3.35 -13.17 -21.59
C CYS A 160 -3.75 -14.49 -20.93
N ALA A 161 -4.92 -14.59 -20.28
CA ALA A 161 -5.30 -15.79 -19.53
C ALA A 161 -6.81 -16.02 -19.60
N SER A 162 -7.21 -17.29 -19.56
CA SER A 162 -8.59 -17.77 -19.51
C SER A 162 -8.76 -18.77 -18.36
N PRO A 163 -10.01 -19.06 -17.93
CA PRO A 163 -10.27 -20.12 -16.96
C PRO A 163 -9.55 -21.43 -17.32
N PRO A 164 -9.04 -22.18 -16.34
CA PRO A 164 -9.21 -21.99 -14.88
C PRO A 164 -8.19 -21.01 -14.24
N HIS A 165 -7.38 -20.29 -15.03
CA HIS A 165 -6.34 -19.42 -14.48
C HIS A 165 -6.90 -18.14 -13.83
N VAL A 166 -6.33 -17.76 -12.68
CA VAL A 166 -6.59 -16.50 -11.98
C VAL A 166 -5.33 -15.65 -11.94
N THR A 167 -5.46 -14.36 -12.25
CA THR A 167 -4.34 -13.40 -12.19
C THR A 167 -4.28 -12.74 -10.82
N PHE A 168 -3.06 -12.64 -10.28
CA PHE A 168 -2.82 -12.26 -8.90
C PHE A 168 -2.21 -10.84 -8.76
N ASP A 169 -2.74 -10.01 -7.85
CA ASP A 169 -2.07 -8.78 -7.38
C ASP A 169 -1.98 -8.78 -5.86
N GLY A 170 -0.75 -8.85 -5.34
CA GLY A 170 -0.51 -8.92 -3.90
C GLY A 170 0.01 -7.62 -3.32
N SER A 171 -0.73 -6.51 -3.46
CA SER A 171 -0.30 -5.18 -2.99
C SER A 171 -0.91 -4.82 -1.62
N PRO A 172 -0.18 -5.02 -0.50
CA PRO A 172 -0.74 -4.91 0.85
C PRO A 172 -1.02 -3.47 1.32
N ASP A 173 -0.61 -2.46 0.55
CA ASP A 173 -0.96 -1.06 0.78
C ASP A 173 -2.32 -0.67 0.17
N TYR A 174 -3.00 -1.60 -0.51
CA TYR A 174 -4.37 -1.39 -0.98
C TYR A 174 -5.37 -1.22 0.16
N LEU A 175 -5.26 -2.00 1.25
CA LEU A 175 -6.17 -1.96 2.40
C LEU A 175 -6.31 -0.57 3.05
N VAL A 176 -5.34 0.31 2.83
CA VAL A 176 -5.25 1.65 3.44
C VAL A 176 -5.40 2.76 2.42
N MET A 177 -5.85 2.43 1.21
CA MET A 177 -6.17 3.42 0.19
C MET A 177 -7.31 4.32 0.63
N PRO A 178 -7.32 5.57 0.12
CA PRO A 178 -8.43 6.47 0.31
C PRO A 178 -9.65 6.04 -0.54
N PRO A 179 -10.88 6.44 -0.17
CA PRO A 179 -12.12 5.95 -0.78
C PRO A 179 -12.19 6.12 -2.30
N GLU A 180 -11.67 7.21 -2.86
CA GLU A 180 -11.68 7.48 -4.29
C GLU A 180 -10.88 6.45 -5.09
N LYS A 181 -9.79 5.91 -4.52
CA LYS A 181 -8.99 4.85 -5.13
C LYS A 181 -9.64 3.48 -5.01
N ILE A 182 -10.36 3.23 -3.92
CA ILE A 182 -11.17 2.01 -3.75
C ILE A 182 -12.32 2.01 -4.76
N ALA A 183 -12.99 3.15 -4.95
CA ALA A 183 -14.04 3.29 -5.96
C ALA A 183 -13.49 3.12 -7.39
N LEU A 184 -12.31 3.64 -7.70
CA LEU A 184 -11.62 3.38 -8.96
C LEU A 184 -11.35 1.88 -9.14
N MET A 185 -10.75 1.23 -8.13
CA MET A 185 -10.53 -0.21 -8.15
C MET A 185 -11.81 -0.99 -8.42
N ALA A 186 -12.90 -0.69 -7.72
CA ALA A 186 -14.17 -1.36 -7.88
C ALA A 186 -14.74 -1.28 -9.31
N ARG A 187 -14.55 -0.14 -9.99
CA ARG A 187 -14.98 0.04 -11.39
C ARG A 187 -14.04 -0.60 -12.40
N SER A 188 -12.76 -0.74 -12.07
CA SER A 188 -11.74 -1.30 -12.97
C SER A 188 -11.64 -2.81 -12.92
N LEU A 189 -12.00 -3.45 -11.80
CA LEU A 189 -11.90 -4.90 -11.63
C LEU A 189 -13.10 -5.63 -12.23
N PRO A 190 -12.93 -6.88 -12.71
CA PRO A 190 -14.04 -7.74 -13.11
C PRO A 190 -15.06 -7.94 -11.98
N ALA A 191 -16.33 -8.17 -12.33
CA ALA A 191 -17.39 -8.42 -11.35
C ALA A 191 -17.11 -9.64 -10.45
N HIS A 192 -16.38 -10.64 -10.98
CA HIS A 192 -15.98 -11.84 -10.25
C HIS A 192 -14.64 -11.69 -9.49
N ALA A 193 -14.00 -10.52 -9.51
CA ALA A 193 -12.75 -10.33 -8.79
C ALA A 193 -12.94 -10.49 -7.28
N ARG A 194 -12.04 -11.23 -6.65
CA ARG A 194 -12.04 -11.62 -5.24
C ARG A 194 -10.88 -10.93 -4.51
N LEU A 195 -11.18 -10.33 -3.36
CA LEU A 195 -10.21 -9.64 -2.51
C LEU A 195 -9.96 -10.47 -1.25
N VAL A 196 -8.70 -10.62 -0.88
CA VAL A 196 -8.25 -11.29 0.32
C VAL A 196 -7.51 -10.27 1.19
N ALA A 197 -7.87 -10.20 2.47
CA ALA A 197 -7.17 -9.40 3.47
C ALA A 197 -6.69 -10.30 4.59
N MET A 198 -5.37 -10.52 4.67
CA MET A 198 -4.75 -11.21 5.79
C MET A 198 -4.44 -10.22 6.91
N LEU A 199 -5.22 -10.31 7.98
CA LEU A 199 -5.12 -9.48 9.17
C LEU A 199 -4.19 -10.13 10.19
N ARG A 200 -3.67 -9.34 11.11
CA ARG A 200 -2.80 -9.81 12.20
C ARG A 200 -3.22 -9.06 13.45
N ASN A 201 -2.93 -9.59 14.64
CA ASN A 201 -3.08 -8.82 15.86
C ASN A 201 -2.48 -7.39 15.68
N PRO A 202 -3.29 -6.32 15.84
CA PRO A 202 -2.88 -4.98 15.44
C PRO A 202 -1.74 -4.41 16.29
N ALA A 203 -1.56 -4.87 17.53
CA ALA A 203 -0.42 -4.51 18.37
C ALA A 203 0.89 -5.08 17.80
N ASP A 204 0.88 -6.36 17.47
CA ASP A 204 2.00 -7.06 16.84
C ASP A 204 2.33 -6.50 15.46
N ARG A 205 1.28 -6.22 14.67
CA ARG A 205 1.39 -5.59 13.35
C ARG A 205 2.04 -4.21 13.46
N PHE A 206 1.60 -3.39 14.43
CA PHE A 206 2.15 -2.06 14.70
C PHE A 206 3.64 -2.14 15.00
N TYR A 207 4.03 -2.98 15.96
CA TYR A 207 5.43 -3.11 16.37
C TYR A 207 6.32 -3.66 15.25
N SER A 208 5.83 -4.64 14.48
CA SER A 208 6.53 -5.15 13.30
C SER A 208 6.73 -4.08 12.23
N ALA A 209 5.77 -3.16 12.11
CA ALA A 209 5.85 -2.07 11.17
C ALA A 209 6.84 -1.00 11.64
N TYR A 210 6.81 -0.65 12.93
CA TYR A 210 7.78 0.24 13.56
C TYR A 210 9.22 -0.23 13.30
N ASN A 211 9.53 -1.49 13.58
CA ASN A 211 10.85 -2.07 13.32
C ASN A 211 11.24 -1.99 11.84
N MET A 212 10.32 -2.32 10.92
CA MET A 212 10.57 -2.22 9.48
C MET A 212 11.00 -0.81 9.08
N GLY A 213 10.25 0.22 9.45
CA GLY A 213 10.61 1.55 8.97
C GLY A 213 11.68 2.26 9.80
N MET A 214 12.01 1.76 11.00
CA MET A 214 13.28 2.12 11.64
C MET A 214 14.46 1.57 10.84
N ASN A 215 14.41 0.30 10.39
CA ASN A 215 15.45 -0.28 9.54
C ASN A 215 15.59 0.43 8.19
N GLU A 216 14.47 0.76 7.53
CA GLU A 216 14.46 1.52 6.27
C GLU A 216 15.10 2.92 6.45
N ARG A 217 14.97 3.54 7.63
CA ARG A 217 15.49 4.88 7.91
C ARG A 217 16.95 4.89 8.36
N LEU A 218 17.34 3.92 9.17
CA LEU A 218 18.73 3.80 9.65
C LEU A 218 19.66 3.34 8.51
N GLY A 219 19.10 2.68 7.49
CA GLY A 219 19.86 2.04 6.42
C GLY A 219 20.46 0.74 6.94
N ASN A 220 20.41 -0.32 6.13
CA ASN A 220 21.15 -1.53 6.46
C ASN A 220 22.65 -1.16 6.48
N PRO A 221 23.38 -1.30 7.61
CA PRO A 221 24.81 -1.00 7.65
C PRO A 221 25.56 -1.75 6.54
N SER A 222 25.11 -2.97 6.21
CA SER A 222 25.74 -3.83 5.20
C SER A 222 25.78 -3.24 3.79
N THR A 223 24.90 -2.29 3.45
CA THR A 223 24.92 -1.64 2.11
C THR A 223 25.74 -0.36 2.07
N ARG A 224 26.03 0.24 3.23
CA ARG A 224 26.83 1.47 3.31
C ARG A 224 28.32 1.18 3.41
N ASP A 225 28.68 0.10 4.08
CA ASP A 225 30.09 -0.26 4.28
C ASP A 225 30.69 -0.90 3.03
N GLU A 226 29.89 -1.66 2.25
CA GLU A 226 30.33 -2.27 0.99
C GLU A 226 30.51 -1.23 -0.13
N GLN A 227 29.65 -0.19 -0.18
CA GLN A 227 29.81 0.93 -1.13
C GLN A 227 30.88 1.95 -0.72
N ALA A 228 31.29 1.96 0.56
CA ALA A 228 32.39 2.81 1.03
C ALA A 228 33.77 2.13 0.91
N ALA A 229 33.81 0.79 0.84
CA ALA A 229 35.04 0.01 0.72
C ALA A 229 35.52 -0.17 -0.73
N THR A 230 34.61 -0.18 -1.71
CA THR A 230 35.00 -0.13 -3.13
C THR A 230 35.15 1.33 -3.55
N GLY A 231 36.36 1.87 -3.39
CA GLY A 231 36.72 3.23 -3.79
C GLY A 231 36.69 3.50 -5.30
N GLU A 232 35.60 3.17 -5.99
CA GLU A 232 35.34 3.66 -7.33
C GLU A 232 34.58 4.98 -7.25
N ALA A 233 35.35 6.06 -7.18
CA ALA A 233 34.86 7.40 -7.42
C ALA A 233 34.16 7.44 -8.78
N ALA A 234 32.86 7.78 -8.79
CA ALA A 234 32.17 8.14 -10.02
C ALA A 234 32.96 9.25 -10.74
N PRO A 235 33.22 9.15 -12.05
CA PRO A 235 34.06 10.12 -12.75
C PRO A 235 33.45 11.52 -12.66
N ALA A 236 34.27 12.47 -12.23
CA ALA A 236 33.93 13.88 -12.20
C ALA A 236 33.63 14.34 -13.64
N LYS A 237 32.43 14.91 -13.86
CA LYS A 237 32.17 15.70 -15.07
C LYS A 237 33.03 16.97 -15.00
N PRO A 238 33.88 17.27 -16.00
CA PRO A 238 34.49 18.58 -16.07
C PRO A 238 33.43 19.61 -16.46
N ASP A 239 33.58 20.82 -15.92
CA ASP A 239 32.86 22.04 -16.30
C ASP A 239 31.43 22.25 -15.77
N ALA A 240 31.32 22.41 -14.44
CA ALA A 240 30.24 23.21 -13.86
C ALA A 240 30.81 24.24 -12.87
N PRO A 241 30.53 25.55 -13.03
CA PRO A 241 31.06 26.59 -12.15
C PRO A 241 30.44 26.49 -10.73
N PRO A 242 31.18 26.90 -9.68
CA PRO A 242 30.76 26.69 -8.31
C PRO A 242 29.57 27.59 -7.96
N ARG A 243 28.37 26.99 -7.85
CA ARG A 243 27.21 27.67 -7.26
C ARG A 243 27.29 27.58 -5.73
N SER A 244 27.65 28.68 -5.09
CA SER A 244 27.56 28.87 -3.64
C SER A 244 26.10 28.85 -3.16
N ARG A 245 25.54 27.66 -2.92
CA ARG A 245 24.26 27.54 -2.23
C ARG A 245 24.48 27.61 -0.71
N ARG A 246 24.35 28.82 -0.15
CA ARG A 246 24.02 29.01 1.27
C ARG A 246 22.77 28.17 1.59
N ARG A 247 22.95 27.06 2.30
CA ARG A 247 21.84 26.29 2.89
C ARG A 247 21.32 27.06 4.11
N LYS A 248 20.28 27.88 3.93
CA LYS A 248 19.39 28.23 5.04
C LYS A 248 18.46 27.05 5.27
N GLY A 249 18.92 26.05 6.02
CA GLY A 249 18.06 25.00 6.55
C GLY A 249 17.10 25.61 7.56
N ALA A 250 15.79 25.44 7.35
CA ALA A 250 14.79 25.84 8.34
C ALA A 250 15.06 25.10 9.67
N PRO A 251 14.99 25.78 10.84
CA PRO A 251 15.31 25.18 12.15
C PRO A 251 14.56 23.86 12.42
N HIS A 252 13.34 23.75 11.88
CA HIS A 252 12.48 22.57 12.00
C HIS A 252 13.07 21.32 11.34
N VAL A 253 13.79 21.44 10.23
CA VAL A 253 14.40 20.30 9.52
C VAL A 253 15.66 19.83 10.26
N GLU A 254 16.42 20.77 10.83
CA GLU A 254 17.62 20.51 11.63
C GLU A 254 17.27 19.82 12.96
N LEU A 255 16.25 20.31 13.68
CA LEU A 255 15.69 19.68 14.89
C LEU A 255 15.15 18.27 14.59
N ARG A 256 14.46 18.09 13.46
CA ARG A 256 13.94 16.79 13.01
C ARG A 256 15.06 15.81 12.68
N ARG A 257 16.21 16.29 12.16
CA ARG A 257 17.42 15.48 11.93
C ARG A 257 18.19 15.19 13.22
N ARG A 258 18.24 16.13 14.18
CA ARG A 258 18.90 15.94 15.48
C ARG A 258 18.23 14.84 16.33
N ARG A 259 16.89 14.77 16.34
CA ARG A 259 16.14 13.71 17.06
C ARG A 259 16.40 12.29 16.53
N LEU A 260 16.95 12.15 15.33
CA LEU A 260 17.12 10.87 14.63
C LEU A 260 18.54 10.26 14.78
N ARG A 261 19.40 10.84 15.63
CA ARG A 261 20.81 10.43 15.74
C ARG A 261 21.10 9.31 16.76
N GLY A 262 20.09 8.81 17.47
CA GLY A 262 20.21 7.57 18.25
C GLY A 262 19.80 6.36 17.42
N ALA A 263 20.47 5.21 17.60
CA ALA A 263 19.95 3.94 17.11
C ALA A 263 18.54 3.74 17.67
N ALA A 264 17.60 3.26 16.83
CA ALA A 264 16.30 2.84 17.35
C ALA A 264 16.55 1.71 18.36
N THR A 265 16.10 1.88 19.59
CA THR A 265 16.21 0.87 20.66
C THR A 265 14.81 0.48 21.12
N TYR A 266 14.71 -0.67 21.79
CA TYR A 266 13.45 -1.04 22.40
C TYR A 266 13.02 -0.02 23.45
N GLU A 267 13.97 0.50 24.23
CA GLU A 267 13.75 1.45 25.32
C GLU A 267 13.23 2.79 24.79
N SER A 268 13.72 3.25 23.63
CA SER A 268 13.21 4.47 22.99
C SER A 268 11.81 4.28 22.38
N PHE A 269 11.49 3.08 21.91
CA PHE A 269 10.12 2.69 21.53
C PHE A 269 9.19 2.70 22.75
N ALA A 270 9.53 1.95 23.80
CA ALA A 270 8.72 1.79 25.00
C ALA A 270 8.46 3.15 25.68
N GLY A 271 9.51 3.95 25.86
CA GLY A 271 9.40 5.29 26.46
C GLY A 271 8.61 6.31 25.63
N SER A 272 8.33 6.01 24.36
CA SER A 272 7.49 6.85 23.50
C SER A 272 6.05 6.35 23.37
N LEU A 273 5.76 5.12 23.78
CA LEU A 273 4.51 4.44 23.45
C LEU A 273 3.29 5.13 24.06
N ASP A 274 3.35 5.54 25.34
CA ASP A 274 2.22 6.20 26.01
C ASP A 274 1.88 7.55 25.36
N ARG A 275 2.91 8.31 24.96
CA ARG A 275 2.75 9.56 24.19
C ARG A 275 2.07 9.30 22.85
N TRP A 276 2.48 8.24 22.14
CA TRP A 276 1.89 7.89 20.85
C TRP A 276 0.45 7.39 20.97
N ILE A 277 0.13 6.60 21.99
CA ILE A 277 -1.24 6.18 22.28
C ILE A 277 -2.12 7.41 22.56
N GLY A 278 -1.60 8.39 23.30
CA GLY A 278 -2.32 9.63 23.62
C GLY A 278 -2.70 10.50 22.41
N CYS A 279 -1.98 10.41 21.30
CA CYS A 279 -2.28 11.15 20.06
C CYS A 279 -2.93 10.31 18.96
N ALA A 280 -3.05 8.99 19.16
CA ALA A 280 -3.52 8.07 18.13
C ALA A 280 -5.00 8.36 17.78
N PRO A 281 -5.43 8.11 16.53
CA PRO A 281 -4.67 7.46 15.46
C PRO A 281 -3.88 8.42 14.55
N ASP A 282 -4.08 9.73 14.67
CA ASP A 282 -3.62 10.68 13.66
C ASP A 282 -2.24 11.26 13.97
N CYS A 283 -1.86 11.39 15.25
CA CYS A 283 -0.53 11.78 15.72
C CYS A 283 0.23 12.77 14.79
N PRO A 284 -0.30 13.99 14.56
CA PRO A 284 0.21 14.92 13.55
C PRO A 284 1.64 15.41 13.83
N ASP A 285 2.01 15.50 15.11
CA ASP A 285 3.32 15.97 15.55
C ASP A 285 4.40 14.86 15.57
N GLU A 286 3.99 13.60 15.37
CA GLU A 286 4.91 12.47 15.35
C GLU A 286 5.50 12.23 13.96
N ILE A 287 6.56 11.44 13.92
CA ILE A 287 7.07 10.95 12.64
C ILE A 287 5.95 10.19 11.91
N GLY A 288 5.71 10.51 10.63
CA GLY A 288 4.54 9.99 9.90
C GLY A 288 4.41 8.46 9.85
N ILE A 289 5.48 7.73 10.19
CA ILE A 289 5.45 6.28 10.36
C ILE A 289 4.64 5.81 11.57
N VAL A 290 4.61 6.57 12.67
CA VAL A 290 3.85 6.26 13.89
C VAL A 290 2.37 6.41 13.62
N SER A 291 1.95 7.60 13.13
CA SER A 291 0.58 7.88 12.70
C SER A 291 0.08 6.85 11.68
N MET A 292 0.89 6.58 10.64
CA MET A 292 0.58 5.55 9.64
C MET A 292 0.29 4.19 10.28
N PHE A 293 1.07 3.75 11.26
CA PHE A 293 0.91 2.41 11.81
C PHE A 293 -0.22 2.26 12.83
N PHE A 294 -0.58 3.28 13.60
CA PHE A 294 -1.81 3.20 14.39
C PHE A 294 -3.03 3.08 13.48
N ASN A 295 -3.11 3.98 12.51
CA ASN A 295 -4.23 4.04 11.57
C ASN A 295 -4.42 2.74 10.76
N TYR A 296 -3.33 2.04 10.45
CA TYR A 296 -3.37 0.78 9.68
C TYR A 296 -3.87 -0.43 10.50
N GLY A 297 -3.88 -0.34 11.83
CA GLY A 297 -4.46 -1.36 12.71
C GLY A 297 -5.97 -1.25 12.90
N LEU A 298 -6.59 -0.17 12.42
CA LEU A 298 -8.04 0.09 12.55
C LEU A 298 -8.83 -0.66 11.46
N TYR A 299 -8.80 -1.99 11.47
CA TYR A 299 -9.28 -2.81 10.35
C TYR A 299 -10.75 -2.62 10.00
N ALA A 300 -11.65 -2.59 10.97
CA ALA A 300 -13.09 -2.40 10.72
C ALA A 300 -13.34 -1.11 9.89
N ARG A 301 -12.68 -0.01 10.25
CA ARG A 301 -12.75 1.27 9.53
C ARG A 301 -12.29 1.14 8.07
N LYS A 302 -11.23 0.36 7.82
CA LYS A 302 -10.67 0.17 6.47
C LYS A 302 -11.54 -0.73 5.62
N LEU A 303 -11.92 -1.87 6.17
CA LEU A 303 -12.69 -2.90 5.49
C LEU A 303 -14.12 -2.43 5.14
N ARG A 304 -14.74 -1.57 5.94
CA ARG A 304 -16.04 -0.94 5.60
C ARG A 304 -16.00 -0.17 4.28
N LEU A 305 -14.87 0.46 3.93
CA LEU A 305 -14.71 1.17 2.66
C LEU A 305 -14.65 0.20 1.47
N PHE A 306 -14.14 -1.01 1.67
CA PHE A 306 -14.16 -2.06 0.65
C PHE A 306 -15.56 -2.70 0.57
N ALA A 307 -16.20 -2.95 1.71
CA ALA A 307 -17.48 -3.64 1.74
C ALA A 307 -18.60 -2.90 1.00
N SER A 308 -18.55 -1.56 0.93
CA SER A 308 -19.49 -0.77 0.12
C SER A 308 -19.42 -1.04 -1.39
N HIS A 309 -18.35 -1.69 -1.86
CA HIS A 309 -18.13 -2.02 -3.27
C HIS A 309 -18.03 -3.53 -3.54
N PHE A 310 -17.51 -4.29 -2.57
CA PHE A 310 -17.18 -5.71 -2.72
C PHE A 310 -18.08 -6.64 -1.89
N GLY A 311 -19.10 -6.09 -1.22
CA GLY A 311 -19.98 -6.84 -0.32
C GLY A 311 -19.36 -7.04 1.07
N PRO A 312 -20.15 -7.55 2.04
CA PRO A 312 -19.64 -7.79 3.38
C PRO A 312 -18.50 -8.81 3.35
N PRO A 313 -17.53 -8.69 4.27
CA PRO A 313 -16.45 -9.66 4.41
C PRO A 313 -17.01 -11.01 4.90
N VAL A 314 -16.34 -12.08 4.50
CA VAL A 314 -16.51 -13.42 5.07
C VAL A 314 -15.20 -13.89 5.72
N THR A 315 -15.31 -14.78 6.71
CA THR A 315 -14.16 -15.41 7.39
C THR A 315 -13.92 -16.85 6.94
N ARG A 316 -14.85 -17.44 6.18
CA ARG A 316 -14.69 -18.72 5.50
C ARG A 316 -15.13 -18.59 4.05
N ALA A 317 -14.45 -19.30 3.16
CA ALA A 317 -14.77 -19.31 1.73
C ALA A 317 -16.20 -19.82 1.45
N ALA A 318 -16.62 -20.86 2.17
CA ALA A 318 -17.94 -21.47 2.04
C ALA A 318 -19.11 -20.52 2.35
N ASP A 319 -18.88 -19.45 3.12
CA ASP A 319 -19.92 -18.48 3.47
C ASP A 319 -20.13 -17.44 2.34
N ALA A 320 -19.25 -17.41 1.32
CA ALA A 320 -19.29 -16.43 0.26
C ALA A 320 -20.24 -16.85 -0.87
N ARG A 321 -21.32 -16.09 -1.08
CA ARG A 321 -22.22 -16.34 -2.21
C ARG A 321 -21.62 -15.80 -3.51
N PRO A 322 -21.82 -16.49 -4.64
CA PRO A 322 -21.37 -16.01 -5.94
C PRO A 322 -21.87 -14.59 -6.22
N GLY A 323 -20.95 -13.67 -6.52
CA GLY A 323 -21.25 -12.29 -6.90
C GLY A 323 -21.62 -11.33 -5.75
N ALA A 324 -21.87 -11.81 -4.53
CA ALA A 324 -22.24 -10.96 -3.39
C ALA A 324 -21.06 -10.67 -2.47
N GLU A 325 -20.48 -11.68 -1.82
CA GLU A 325 -19.37 -11.51 -0.88
C GLU A 325 -18.02 -11.74 -1.57
N ARG A 326 -17.34 -10.65 -1.95
CA ARG A 326 -16.06 -10.69 -2.70
C ARG A 326 -14.86 -10.33 -1.84
N LEU A 327 -14.99 -10.33 -0.52
CA LEU A 327 -13.93 -10.02 0.44
C LEU A 327 -13.75 -11.15 1.47
N LEU A 328 -12.62 -11.84 1.44
CA LEU A 328 -12.24 -12.87 2.42
C LEU A 328 -11.23 -12.31 3.42
N LEU A 329 -11.49 -12.50 4.71
CA LEU A 329 -10.57 -12.16 5.78
C LEU A 329 -9.84 -13.40 6.28
N LEU A 330 -8.52 -13.31 6.40
CA LEU A 330 -7.69 -14.36 6.96
C LEU A 330 -7.01 -13.88 8.24
N SER A 331 -6.79 -14.77 9.20
CA SER A 331 -5.87 -14.52 10.32
C SER A 331 -4.45 -14.92 9.94
N SER A 332 -3.51 -14.02 10.16
CA SER A 332 -2.07 -14.30 10.05
C SER A 332 -1.65 -15.35 11.08
N GLU A 333 -2.22 -15.32 12.28
CA GLU A 333 -1.93 -16.26 13.34
C GLU A 333 -2.36 -17.68 12.94
N GLU A 334 -3.57 -17.83 12.38
CA GLU A 334 -4.06 -19.10 11.83
C GLU A 334 -3.24 -19.56 10.63
N PHE A 335 -2.87 -18.65 9.71
CA PHE A 335 -2.01 -18.98 8.57
C PHE A 335 -0.67 -19.58 9.00
N TYR A 336 -0.04 -19.04 10.04
CA TYR A 336 1.23 -19.57 10.52
C TYR A 336 1.08 -20.84 11.37
N ALA A 337 -0.08 -21.07 11.99
CA ALA A 337 -0.39 -22.30 12.71
C ALA A 337 -0.78 -23.45 11.77
N GLU A 338 -1.61 -23.16 10.76
CA GLU A 338 -2.26 -24.11 9.87
C GLU A 338 -2.28 -23.59 8.41
N SER A 339 -1.09 -23.44 7.82
CA SER A 339 -0.96 -22.85 6.47
C SER A 339 -1.78 -23.59 5.42
N ALA A 340 -1.81 -24.93 5.45
CA ALA A 340 -2.56 -25.72 4.47
C ALA A 340 -4.07 -25.46 4.53
N ALA A 341 -4.65 -25.32 5.72
CA ALA A 341 -6.07 -24.99 5.87
C ALA A 341 -6.39 -23.59 5.33
N THR A 342 -5.53 -22.61 5.65
CA THR A 342 -5.68 -21.25 5.15
C THR A 342 -5.57 -21.18 3.62
N LEU A 343 -4.60 -21.89 3.02
CA LEU A 343 -4.45 -21.95 1.57
C LEU A 343 -5.68 -22.55 0.88
N ARG A 344 -6.22 -23.65 1.42
CA ARG A 344 -7.45 -24.27 0.89
C ARG A 344 -8.61 -23.26 0.85
N GLN A 345 -8.79 -22.46 1.90
CA GLN A 345 -9.82 -21.41 1.90
C GLN A 345 -9.60 -20.37 0.79
N VAL A 346 -8.34 -19.95 0.55
CA VAL A 346 -8.07 -18.97 -0.52
C VAL A 346 -8.32 -19.57 -1.90
N PHE A 347 -7.93 -20.83 -2.12
CA PHE A 347 -8.18 -21.52 -3.39
C PHE A 347 -9.68 -21.71 -3.64
N GLU A 348 -10.43 -22.21 -2.65
CA GLU A 348 -11.88 -22.36 -2.72
C GLU A 348 -12.56 -21.00 -3.03
N PHE A 349 -12.17 -19.94 -2.31
CA PHE A 349 -12.71 -18.59 -2.52
C PHE A 349 -12.39 -18.03 -3.92
N ALA A 350 -11.23 -18.41 -4.48
CA ALA A 350 -10.82 -18.07 -5.84
C ALA A 350 -11.45 -18.97 -6.91
N GLY A 351 -12.22 -20.00 -6.54
CA GLY A 351 -12.79 -20.97 -7.47
C GLY A 351 -11.76 -21.93 -8.05
N LEU A 352 -10.70 -22.23 -7.30
CA LEU A 352 -9.64 -23.17 -7.66
C LEU A 352 -9.73 -24.43 -6.82
N ASP A 353 -9.33 -25.55 -7.43
CA ASP A 353 -9.14 -26.80 -6.68
C ASP A 353 -7.99 -26.64 -5.68
N PRO A 354 -8.07 -27.28 -4.49
CA PRO A 354 -6.99 -27.24 -3.54
C PRO A 354 -5.76 -27.95 -4.09
N LEU A 355 -4.57 -27.35 -3.92
CA LEU A 355 -3.32 -28.06 -4.17
C LEU A 355 -3.24 -29.33 -3.31
N PRO A 356 -2.84 -30.48 -3.88
CA PRO A 356 -2.55 -31.68 -3.10
C PRO A 356 -1.52 -31.37 -2.01
N ALA A 357 -1.76 -31.85 -0.79
CA ALA A 357 -0.96 -31.55 0.40
C ALA A 357 0.54 -31.91 0.29
N ALA A 358 0.95 -32.64 -0.75
CA ALA A 358 2.34 -32.97 -1.05
C ALA A 358 3.12 -31.83 -1.74
N GLU A 359 2.43 -30.90 -2.42
CA GLU A 359 3.04 -29.79 -3.17
C GLU A 359 3.07 -28.47 -2.38
N ALA A 360 2.16 -28.33 -1.41
CA ALA A 360 2.22 -27.28 -0.40
C ALA A 360 3.34 -27.62 0.61
N THR A 361 4.60 -27.32 0.25
CA THR A 361 5.73 -27.48 1.15
C THR A 361 5.58 -26.56 2.37
N SER A 362 4.93 -27.07 3.41
CA SER A 362 5.05 -26.60 4.79
C SER A 362 6.10 -27.46 5.51
N ARG A 363 7.32 -27.58 4.98
CA ARG A 363 8.51 -28.16 5.66
C ARG A 363 9.74 -27.45 5.05
N SER A 364 10.66 -26.82 5.80
CA SER A 364 11.28 -27.31 7.04
C SER A 364 11.53 -26.20 8.09
N PRO A 365 11.63 -26.58 9.38
CA PRO A 365 12.44 -25.83 10.35
C PRO A 365 13.89 -25.77 9.87
N ALA A 366 14.60 -24.72 10.28
CA ALA A 366 15.99 -24.43 9.97
C ALA A 366 16.86 -25.67 9.74
N ALA A 367 17.48 -25.77 8.55
CA ALA A 367 18.70 -26.55 8.42
C ALA A 367 19.78 -25.81 9.24
N THR A 368 20.03 -26.28 10.46
CA THR A 368 21.17 -25.89 11.27
C THR A 368 22.43 -26.55 10.70
N GLY A 369 22.96 -26.01 9.61
CA GLY A 369 24.29 -26.31 9.10
C GLY A 369 25.21 -25.10 9.31
N PRO A 370 26.50 -25.27 9.65
CA PRO A 370 27.43 -24.16 9.75
C PRO A 370 27.65 -23.56 8.35
N GLY A 371 27.36 -22.27 8.16
CA GLY A 371 27.84 -21.52 6.99
C GLY A 371 26.85 -21.27 5.83
N THR A 372 25.55 -21.58 5.94
CA THR A 372 24.55 -21.13 4.95
C THR A 372 23.77 -19.91 5.44
N PRO A 373 23.64 -18.83 4.64
CA PRO A 373 22.84 -17.66 5.01
C PRO A 373 21.37 -18.06 5.08
N THR A 374 20.81 -17.99 6.29
CA THR A 374 19.44 -18.39 6.61
C THR A 374 18.42 -17.37 6.06
N HIS A 375 17.89 -17.59 4.86
CA HIS A 375 16.65 -16.94 4.44
C HIS A 375 15.43 -17.67 5.02
N ALA A 376 15.30 -17.67 6.35
CA ALA A 376 14.15 -18.20 7.07
C ALA A 376 12.90 -17.32 6.80
N ASN A 377 11.97 -17.82 6.00
CA ASN A 377 10.65 -17.21 5.77
C ASN A 377 9.49 -18.05 6.33
N ALA A 378 9.78 -19.17 7.00
CA ALA A 378 8.89 -19.65 8.05
C ALA A 378 8.85 -18.55 9.11
N GLY A 379 7.70 -18.31 9.73
CA GLY A 379 7.53 -17.32 10.80
C GLY A 379 8.35 -17.65 12.05
N SER A 380 9.68 -17.66 11.97
CA SER A 380 10.55 -17.60 13.11
C SER A 380 10.34 -16.22 13.74
N ALA A 381 9.39 -16.17 14.68
CA ALA A 381 9.45 -15.28 15.82
C ALA A 381 9.71 -13.79 15.50
N TRP A 382 8.88 -13.20 14.64
CA TRP A 382 8.72 -11.74 14.50
C TRP A 382 10.02 -10.91 14.40
N GLY A 383 10.89 -11.23 13.46
CA GLY A 383 11.96 -10.32 13.04
C GLY A 383 13.23 -11.04 12.61
N GLY A 384 13.77 -10.68 11.45
CA GLY A 384 15.16 -11.02 11.13
C GLY A 384 16.12 -10.37 12.13
N SER A 385 17.41 -10.67 12.03
CA SER A 385 18.49 -10.14 12.90
C SER A 385 18.52 -8.61 13.06
N ALA A 386 17.82 -7.87 12.20
CA ALA A 386 17.67 -6.42 12.27
C ALA A 386 16.47 -5.91 13.12
N TYR A 387 15.69 -6.76 13.80
CA TYR A 387 14.53 -6.33 14.61
C TYR A 387 14.90 -6.20 16.09
N LEU A 388 14.25 -5.27 16.80
CA LEU A 388 14.48 -4.97 18.23
C LEU A 388 13.97 -6.07 19.20
N GLY A 389 13.95 -7.33 18.78
CA GLY A 389 13.33 -8.44 19.51
C GLY A 389 11.80 -8.41 19.48
N LYS A 390 11.15 -9.29 20.26
CA LYS A 390 9.68 -9.39 20.37
C LYS A 390 9.09 -8.21 21.16
N LEU A 391 7.82 -7.87 20.88
CA LEU A 391 7.06 -6.91 21.69
C LEU A 391 6.90 -7.48 23.10
N ARG A 392 7.44 -6.77 24.12
CA ARG A 392 7.33 -7.20 25.51
C ARG A 392 5.87 -7.15 25.99
N PRO A 393 5.49 -7.97 27.00
CA PRO A 393 4.09 -8.09 27.44
C PRO A 393 3.45 -6.77 27.89
N GLU A 394 4.21 -5.87 28.53
CA GLU A 394 3.70 -4.58 29.01
C GLU A 394 3.24 -3.69 27.84
N GLU A 395 4.13 -3.44 26.87
CA GLU A 395 3.82 -2.63 25.69
C GLU A 395 2.74 -3.29 24.83
N ARG A 396 2.73 -4.63 24.76
CA ARG A 396 1.66 -5.39 24.09
C ARG A 396 0.32 -5.11 24.74
N LEU A 397 0.24 -5.11 26.07
CA LEU A 397 -1.00 -4.84 26.79
C LEU A 397 -1.50 -3.41 26.54
N LYS A 398 -0.61 -2.41 26.56
CA LYS A 398 -0.94 -1.00 26.25
C LYS A 398 -1.58 -0.88 24.86
N LEU A 399 -0.95 -1.44 23.83
CA LEU A 399 -1.49 -1.45 22.47
C LEU A 399 -2.77 -2.27 22.34
N SER A 400 -2.87 -3.41 23.02
CA SER A 400 -4.07 -4.25 22.99
C SER A 400 -5.27 -3.52 23.58
N ARG A 401 -5.09 -2.77 24.67
CA ARG A 401 -6.13 -1.90 25.25
C ARG A 401 -6.58 -0.81 24.27
N PHE A 402 -5.64 -0.18 23.57
CA PHE A 402 -5.96 0.81 22.54
C PHE A 402 -6.81 0.21 21.40
N TYR A 403 -6.42 -0.97 20.87
CA TYR A 403 -7.14 -1.58 19.75
C TYR A 403 -8.42 -2.33 20.14
N ALA A 404 -8.61 -2.67 21.42
CA ALA A 404 -9.76 -3.44 21.89
C ALA A 404 -11.13 -2.94 21.40
N PRO A 405 -11.50 -1.64 21.52
CA PRO A 405 -12.78 -1.15 21.00
C PRO A 405 -12.92 -1.37 19.48
N HIS A 406 -11.85 -1.13 18.72
CA HIS A 406 -11.85 -1.28 17.25
C HIS A 406 -11.90 -2.75 16.81
N ASN A 407 -11.29 -3.65 17.58
CA ASN A 407 -11.38 -5.09 17.33
C ASN A 407 -12.77 -5.62 17.62
N ARG A 408 -13.45 -5.13 18.66
CA ARG A 408 -14.85 -5.48 18.94
C ARG A 408 -15.77 -5.09 17.79
N GLU A 409 -15.56 -3.92 17.18
CA GLU A 409 -16.30 -3.52 15.97
C GLU A 409 -16.06 -4.47 14.79
N LEU A 410 -14.84 -4.97 14.63
CA LEU A 410 -14.54 -5.95 13.58
C LEU A 410 -15.24 -7.27 13.88
N TYR A 411 -15.08 -7.81 15.09
CA TYR A 411 -15.64 -9.11 15.47
C TYR A 411 -17.16 -9.14 15.52
N ALA A 412 -17.80 -8.02 15.84
CA ALA A 412 -19.25 -7.91 15.79
C ALA A 412 -19.79 -7.85 14.35
N TRP A 413 -18.93 -7.57 13.37
CA TRP A 413 -19.31 -7.41 11.98
C TRP A 413 -19.10 -8.67 11.14
N VAL A 414 -18.15 -9.54 11.51
CA VAL A 414 -17.64 -10.65 10.69
C VAL A 414 -18.02 -12.02 11.20
#